data_AF-A0A356K4Y0-F1
#
_entry.id   AF-A0A356K4Y0-F1
#
_cell.length_a   1.000
_cell.length_b   1.000
_cell.length_c   1.000
_cell.angle_alpha   90.00
_cell.angle_beta   90.00
_cell.angle_gamma   90.00
#
_symmetry.space_group_name_H-M   'P 1'
#
loop_
_entity.id
_entity.type
_entity.pdbx_description
1 polymer ?
#
loop_
_entity_poly.entity_id
_entity_poly.type
_entity_poly.pdbx_seq_one_letter_code
_entity_poly.pdbx_strand_id
1 'polypeptide(L)'
;MFPTLCSALGAYYLAGGNPPRTGNRHQALSVAPYNVYPTSDGHVAIICIRDNHWHRLLEAMGRKDLENDARFVDMAARAANMESTDMVVEEWTQTQTKEDVFRICQEHDVICAPVQSLDDVVNDPHLLERGALTKVSHP
;
A
#
# COMPACT_ATOMS: atom_id res chain seq x y z
N MET A 1 -23.98 5.04 -14.82
CA MET A 1 -23.66 5.46 -13.44
C MET A 1 -22.81 4.34 -12.84
N PHE A 2 -21.53 4.56 -12.54
CA PHE A 2 -20.77 3.61 -11.71
C PHE A 2 -19.85 4.34 -10.73
N PRO A 3 -20.39 5.05 -9.73
CA PRO A 3 -19.67 5.31 -8.50
C PRO A 3 -19.86 4.08 -7.60
N THR A 4 -19.32 2.93 -8.00
CA THR A 4 -19.24 1.80 -7.07
C THR A 4 -17.99 1.97 -6.23
N LEU A 5 -18.15 2.16 -4.92
CA LEU A 5 -17.07 2.08 -3.92
C LEU A 5 -16.44 0.66 -3.84
N CYS A 6 -16.81 -0.23 -4.75
CA CYS A 6 -16.32 -1.59 -4.86
C CYS A 6 -15.48 -1.72 -6.13
N SER A 7 -14.15 -1.68 -5.98
CA SER A 7 -13.21 -1.80 -7.09
C SER A 7 -13.39 -3.10 -7.90
N ALA A 8 -13.82 -4.19 -7.27
CA ALA A 8 -14.09 -5.48 -7.93
C ALA A 8 -15.20 -5.36 -8.98
N LEU A 9 -16.30 -4.69 -8.65
CA LEU A 9 -17.41 -4.49 -9.58
C LEU A 9 -16.99 -3.57 -10.73
N GLY A 10 -16.26 -2.50 -10.43
CA GLY A 10 -15.68 -1.63 -11.44
C GLY A 10 -14.79 -2.40 -12.42
N ALA A 11 -13.88 -3.23 -11.91
CA ALA A 11 -13.01 -4.06 -12.74
C ALA A 11 -13.79 -5.06 -13.60
N TYR A 12 -14.84 -5.70 -13.06
CA TYR A 12 -15.68 -6.62 -13.81
C TYR A 12 -16.35 -5.97 -15.02
N TYR A 13 -16.98 -4.82 -14.83
CA TYR A 13 -17.66 -4.12 -15.91
C TYR A 13 -16.69 -3.55 -16.94
N LEU A 14 -15.51 -3.07 -16.52
CA LEU A 14 -14.47 -2.58 -17.43
C LEU A 14 -13.84 -3.71 -18.27
N ALA A 15 -13.63 -4.89 -17.67
CA ALA A 15 -13.07 -6.05 -18.35
C ALA A 15 -14.11 -6.84 -19.18
N GLY A 16 -15.41 -6.53 -19.04
CA GLY A 16 -16.49 -7.29 -19.69
C GLY A 16 -16.67 -8.70 -19.14
N GLY A 17 -16.26 -8.95 -17.89
CA GLY A 17 -16.25 -10.26 -17.27
C GLY A 17 -15.33 -10.33 -16.05
N ASN A 18 -15.09 -11.55 -15.54
CA ASN A 18 -14.24 -11.74 -14.36
C ASN A 18 -12.78 -11.36 -14.68
N PRO A 19 -12.21 -10.33 -14.01
CA PRO A 19 -10.81 -9.97 -14.19
C PRO A 19 -9.89 -11.07 -13.61
N PRO A 20 -8.64 -11.17 -14.10
CA PRO A 20 -7.66 -12.08 -13.51
C PRO A 20 -7.31 -11.66 -12.07
N ARG A 21 -6.73 -12.59 -11.31
CA ARG A 21 -6.23 -12.30 -9.96
C ARG A 21 -5.03 -11.36 -10.06
N THR A 22 -4.97 -10.35 -9.18
CA THR A 22 -3.92 -9.32 -9.15
C THR A 22 -2.98 -9.44 -7.96
N GLY A 23 -3.16 -10.46 -7.12
CA GLY A 23 -2.45 -10.55 -5.83
C GLY A 23 -2.91 -9.43 -4.89
N ASN A 24 -1.95 -8.75 -4.26
CA ASN A 24 -2.20 -7.62 -3.36
C ASN A 24 -2.40 -6.28 -4.08
N ARG A 25 -2.18 -6.23 -5.40
CA ARG A 25 -2.38 -5.02 -6.20
C ARG A 25 -3.85 -4.63 -6.30
N HIS A 26 -4.12 -3.34 -6.46
CA HIS A 26 -5.46 -2.82 -6.75
C HIS A 26 -6.14 -3.61 -7.89
N GLN A 27 -7.38 -4.07 -7.66
CA GLN A 27 -8.07 -5.04 -8.53
C GLN A 27 -8.26 -4.59 -9.97
N ALA A 28 -8.41 -3.28 -10.22
CA ALA A 28 -8.57 -2.75 -11.57
C ALA A 28 -7.24 -2.42 -12.27
N LEU A 29 -6.09 -2.65 -11.61
CA LEU A 29 -4.74 -2.33 -12.09
C LEU A 29 -4.56 -0.89 -12.62
N SER A 30 -5.40 0.04 -12.15
CA SER A 30 -5.44 1.43 -12.60
C SER A 30 -4.78 2.42 -11.64
N VAL A 31 -4.23 1.93 -10.53
CA VAL A 31 -3.62 2.74 -9.48
C VAL A 31 -2.32 2.08 -9.06
N ALA A 32 -1.22 2.84 -9.08
CA ALA A 32 0.09 2.40 -8.62
C ALA A 32 0.86 3.57 -7.97
N PRO A 33 1.61 3.32 -6.88
CA PRO A 33 1.61 2.08 -6.09
C PRO A 33 0.30 1.90 -5.29
N TYR A 34 -0.23 0.67 -5.29
CA TYR A 34 -1.30 0.22 -4.40
C TYR A 34 -1.07 -1.27 -4.22
N ASN A 35 -0.22 -1.62 -3.26
CA ASN A 35 0.25 -2.99 -3.09
C ASN A 35 0.78 -3.22 -1.65
N VAL A 36 1.18 -4.46 -1.38
CA VAL A 36 1.92 -4.86 -0.19
C VAL A 36 3.36 -5.17 -0.60
N TYR A 37 4.33 -4.54 0.07
CA TYR A 37 5.75 -4.63 -0.22
C TYR A 37 6.50 -5.32 0.93
N PRO A 38 7.51 -6.15 0.64
CA PRO A 38 8.36 -6.75 1.67
C PRO A 38 9.23 -5.72 2.38
N THR A 39 9.47 -5.95 3.66
CA THR A 39 10.41 -5.23 4.53
C THR A 39 11.41 -6.21 5.14
N SER A 40 12.40 -5.73 5.89
CA SER A 40 13.43 -6.60 6.48
C SER A 40 12.89 -7.63 7.49
N ASP A 41 11.72 -7.37 8.06
CA ASP A 41 11.09 -8.14 9.14
C ASP A 41 9.60 -8.46 8.88
N GLY A 42 9.12 -8.28 7.65
CA GLY A 42 7.72 -8.49 7.33
C GLY A 42 7.29 -7.83 6.03
N HIS A 43 6.13 -7.17 6.07
CA HIS A 43 5.54 -6.49 4.93
C HIS A 43 4.82 -5.21 5.36
N VAL A 44 4.62 -4.31 4.40
CA VAL A 44 3.90 -3.06 4.58
C VAL A 44 2.98 -2.81 3.39
N ALA A 45 1.76 -2.34 3.65
CA ALA A 45 0.83 -1.89 2.61
C ALA A 45 1.07 -0.40 2.33
N ILE A 46 1.30 -0.01 1.07
CA ILE A 46 1.48 1.39 0.65
C ILE A 46 0.51 1.71 -0.49
N ILE A 47 -0.17 2.86 -0.38
CA ILE A 47 -1.25 3.26 -1.28
C ILE A 47 -1.09 4.71 -1.75
N CYS A 48 -1.03 4.91 -3.07
CA CYS A 48 -0.98 6.22 -3.71
C CYS A 48 -2.12 6.38 -4.73
N ILE A 49 -3.28 6.82 -4.24
CA ILE A 49 -4.48 7.08 -5.09
C ILE A 49 -4.50 8.46 -5.79
N ARG A 50 -3.45 9.28 -5.62
CA ARG A 50 -3.29 10.61 -6.21
C ARG A 50 -1.81 10.90 -6.45
N ASP A 51 -1.49 11.75 -7.42
CA ASP A 51 -0.09 12.09 -7.74
C ASP A 51 0.64 12.76 -6.57
N ASN A 52 -0.06 13.58 -5.77
CA ASN A 52 0.55 14.15 -4.57
C ASN A 52 0.97 13.10 -3.53
N HIS A 53 0.33 11.92 -3.50
CA HIS A 53 0.78 10.82 -2.64
C HIS A 53 2.07 10.19 -3.16
N TRP A 54 2.19 10.06 -4.49
CA TRP A 54 3.41 9.59 -5.12
C TRP A 54 4.57 10.55 -4.84
N HIS A 55 4.37 11.86 -4.98
CA HIS A 55 5.42 12.84 -4.70
C HIS A 55 5.87 12.75 -3.24
N ARG A 56 4.92 12.67 -2.29
CA ARG A 56 5.21 12.46 -0.86
C ARG A 56 6.00 11.19 -0.60
N LEU A 57 5.65 10.09 -1.27
CA LEU A 57 6.40 8.84 -1.19
C LEU A 57 7.81 9.00 -1.77
N LEU A 58 7.99 9.68 -2.90
CA LEU A 58 9.32 10.00 -3.43
C LEU A 58 10.14 10.84 -2.44
N GLU A 59 9.53 11.78 -1.72
CA GLU A 59 10.23 12.53 -0.66
C GLU A 59 10.67 11.60 0.48
N ALA A 60 9.76 10.74 0.97
CA ALA A 60 10.01 9.77 2.02
C ALA A 60 11.13 8.77 1.65
N MET A 61 11.19 8.37 0.38
CA MET A 61 12.22 7.47 -0.14
C MET A 61 13.55 8.18 -0.46
N GLY A 62 13.60 9.52 -0.41
CA GLY A 62 14.75 10.29 -0.88
C GLY A 62 14.97 10.21 -2.39
N ARG A 63 13.91 9.93 -3.17
CA ARG A 63 13.93 9.67 -4.62
C ARG A 63 13.24 10.75 -5.44
N LYS A 64 13.39 12.02 -5.06
CA LYS A 64 12.87 13.17 -5.82
C LYS A 64 13.41 13.24 -7.26
N ASP A 65 14.52 12.56 -7.56
CA ASP A 65 15.04 12.39 -8.92
C ASP A 65 14.04 11.75 -9.88
N LEU A 66 13.06 10.97 -9.37
CA LEU A 66 12.05 10.29 -10.17
C LEU A 66 10.78 11.10 -10.42
N GLU A 67 10.62 12.29 -9.85
CA GLU A 67 9.38 13.08 -9.92
C GLU A 67 8.99 13.41 -11.37
N ASN A 68 9.98 13.67 -12.22
CA ASN A 68 9.79 14.03 -13.64
C ASN A 68 10.10 12.88 -14.61
N ASP A 69 10.34 11.67 -14.11
CA ASP A 69 10.55 10.50 -14.98
C ASP A 69 9.25 10.18 -15.71
N ALA A 70 9.33 10.04 -17.04
CA ALA A 70 8.16 9.78 -17.89
C ALA A 70 7.39 8.51 -17.50
N ARG A 71 8.03 7.56 -16.82
CA ARG A 71 7.41 6.33 -16.31
C ARG A 71 6.51 6.58 -15.09
N PHE A 72 6.76 7.66 -14.33
CA PHE A 72 6.16 7.89 -13.01
C PHE A 72 5.42 9.23 -12.87
N VAL A 73 5.47 10.07 -13.90
CA VAL A 73 4.99 11.47 -13.93
C VAL A 73 3.53 11.64 -13.50
N ASP A 74 2.67 10.68 -13.79
CA ASP A 74 1.27 10.68 -13.35
C ASP A 74 0.79 9.25 -13.03
N MET A 75 -0.40 9.15 -12.45
CA MET A 75 -1.00 7.87 -12.05
C MET A 75 -1.18 6.91 -13.22
N ALA A 76 -1.51 7.41 -14.42
CA ALA A 76 -1.71 6.56 -15.59
C ALA A 76 -0.38 5.98 -16.07
N ALA A 77 0.69 6.79 -16.09
CA ALA A 77 2.04 6.36 -16.38
C ALA A 77 2.53 5.33 -15.36
N ARG A 78 2.31 5.55 -14.06
CA ARG A 78 2.66 4.57 -13.01
C ARG A 78 1.90 3.27 -13.16
N ALA A 79 0.60 3.32 -13.47
CA ALA A 79 -0.20 2.12 -13.70
C ALA A 79 0.25 1.35 -14.96
N ALA A 80 0.63 2.05 -16.03
CA ALA A 80 1.20 1.44 -17.23
C ALA A 80 2.60 0.83 -16.98
N ASN A 81 3.37 1.42 -16.06
CA ASN A 81 4.70 0.97 -15.64
C ASN A 81 4.68 0.36 -14.23
N MET A 82 3.62 -0.41 -13.92
CA MET A 82 3.34 -0.85 -12.54
C MET A 82 4.46 -1.69 -11.94
N GLU A 83 5.07 -2.57 -12.73
CA GLU A 83 6.20 -3.38 -12.28
C GLU A 83 7.41 -2.53 -11.90
N SER A 84 7.76 -1.53 -12.73
CA SER A 84 8.83 -0.58 -12.40
C SER A 84 8.48 0.30 -11.20
N THR A 85 7.22 0.71 -11.07
CA THR A 85 6.74 1.50 -9.93
C THR A 85 6.85 0.70 -8.64
N ASP A 86 6.39 -0.55 -8.67
CA ASP A 86 6.47 -1.46 -7.53
C ASP A 86 7.92 -1.72 -7.14
N MET A 87 8.82 -1.95 -8.10
CA MET A 87 10.23 -2.20 -7.85
C MET A 87 10.91 -1.02 -7.15
N VAL A 88 10.61 0.23 -7.53
CA VAL A 88 11.15 1.42 -6.87
C VAL A 88 10.76 1.45 -5.38
N VAL A 89 9.51 1.12 -5.08
CA VAL A 89 9.01 1.10 -3.69
C VAL A 89 9.62 -0.07 -2.93
N GLU A 90 9.66 -1.25 -3.54
CA GLU A 90 10.18 -2.48 -2.95
C GLU A 90 11.67 -2.38 -2.60
N GLU A 91 12.49 -1.84 -3.51
CA GLU A 91 13.92 -1.61 -3.26
C GLU A 91 14.16 -0.75 -2.00
N TRP A 92 13.27 0.20 -1.74
CA TRP A 92 13.35 1.03 -0.54
C TRP A 92 12.82 0.31 0.71
N THR A 93 11.65 -0.34 0.63
CA THR A 93 11.04 -0.98 1.81
C THR A 93 11.84 -2.17 2.32
N GLN A 94 12.47 -2.96 1.45
CA GLN A 94 13.25 -4.15 1.84
C GLN A 94 14.46 -3.84 2.73
N THR A 95 14.95 -2.59 2.70
CA THR A 95 16.14 -2.17 3.47
C THR A 95 15.83 -1.78 4.92
N GLN A 96 14.56 -1.76 5.31
CA GLN A 96 14.08 -1.20 6.58
C GLN A 96 13.07 -2.13 7.25
N THR A 97 12.84 -1.93 8.55
CA THR A 97 11.76 -2.64 9.26
C THR A 97 10.39 -2.10 8.86
N LYS A 98 9.33 -2.90 9.03
CA LYS A 98 7.94 -2.46 8.74
C LYS A 98 7.54 -1.24 9.57
N GLU A 99 8.04 -1.15 10.81
CA GLU A 99 7.77 -0.02 11.71
C GLU A 99 8.53 1.24 11.28
N ASP A 100 9.78 1.13 10.83
CA ASP A 100 10.54 2.28 10.31
C ASP A 100 9.89 2.84 9.04
N VAL A 101 9.50 1.96 8.10
CA VAL A 101 8.77 2.38 6.90
C VAL A 101 7.47 3.08 7.27
N PHE A 102 6.70 2.53 8.20
CA PHE A 102 5.45 3.13 8.64
C PHE A 102 5.66 4.51 9.28
N ARG A 103 6.65 4.64 10.17
CA ARG A 103 7.01 5.91 10.80
C ARG A 103 7.40 6.97 9.77
N ILE A 104 8.30 6.63 8.84
CA ILE A 104 8.75 7.56 7.79
C ILE A 104 7.58 7.95 6.88
N CYS A 105 6.74 6.99 6.48
CA CYS A 105 5.54 7.29 5.70
C CYS A 105 4.59 8.24 6.45
N GLN A 106 4.40 8.05 7.75
CA GLN A 106 3.57 8.92 8.58
C GLN A 106 4.12 10.36 8.63
N GLU A 107 5.43 10.52 8.80
CA GLU A 107 6.12 11.84 8.80
C GLU A 107 5.93 12.61 7.48
N HIS A 108 5.71 11.90 6.37
CA HIS A 108 5.50 12.45 5.03
C HIS A 108 4.04 12.42 4.55
N ASP A 109 3.07 12.11 5.42
CA ASP A 109 1.64 11.96 5.06
C ASP A 109 1.38 10.95 3.92
N VAL A 110 2.11 9.83 3.90
CA VAL A 110 1.91 8.72 2.96
C VAL A 110 0.98 7.68 3.58
N ILE A 111 -0.01 7.21 2.81
CA ILE A 111 -0.94 6.17 3.25
C ILE A 111 -0.17 4.83 3.31
N CYS A 112 0.11 4.39 4.53
CA CYS A 112 0.96 3.24 4.81
C CYS A 112 0.44 2.51 6.06
N ALA A 113 0.55 1.19 6.10
CA ALA A 113 0.24 0.39 7.30
C ALA A 113 1.09 -0.90 7.34
N PRO A 114 1.69 -1.27 8.49
CA PRO A 114 2.36 -2.55 8.66
C PRO A 114 1.38 -3.71 8.49
N VAL A 115 1.83 -4.80 7.85
CA VAL A 115 1.10 -6.07 7.87
C VAL A 115 1.34 -6.74 9.22
N GLN A 116 0.31 -6.77 10.06
CA GLN A 116 0.40 -7.35 11.38
C GLN A 116 0.43 -8.88 11.34
N SER A 117 1.33 -9.46 12.11
CA SER A 117 1.32 -10.87 12.47
C SER A 117 0.29 -11.14 13.57
N LEU A 118 0.01 -12.42 13.86
CA LEU A 118 -0.86 -12.75 15.00
C LEU A 118 -0.28 -12.28 16.34
N ASP A 119 1.05 -12.36 16.51
CA ASP A 119 1.71 -11.88 17.72
C ASP A 119 1.58 -10.37 17.88
N ASP A 120 1.62 -9.62 16.78
CA ASP A 120 1.34 -8.17 16.80
C ASP A 120 -0.12 -7.92 17.23
N VAL A 121 -1.08 -8.61 16.60
CA VAL A 121 -2.52 -8.42 16.84
C VAL A 121 -2.92 -8.73 18.29
N VAL A 122 -2.48 -9.87 18.85
CA VAL A 122 -2.87 -10.27 20.22
C VAL A 122 -2.27 -9.38 21.31
N ASN A 123 -1.23 -8.62 20.98
CA ASN A 123 -0.55 -7.69 21.87
C ASN A 123 -0.79 -6.22 21.50
N ASP A 124 -1.59 -5.93 20.47
CA ASP A 124 -1.87 -4.57 19.99
C ASP A 124 -2.61 -3.75 21.09
N PRO A 125 -1.98 -2.67 21.62
CA PRO A 125 -2.59 -1.86 22.66
C PRO A 125 -3.91 -1.23 22.24
N HIS A 126 -4.01 -0.77 20.99
CA HIS A 126 -5.22 -0.14 20.47
C HIS A 126 -6.39 -1.13 20.41
N LEU A 127 -6.14 -2.38 20.00
CA LEU A 127 -7.17 -3.43 19.98
C LEU A 127 -7.65 -3.82 21.38
N LEU A 128 -6.74 -3.87 22.36
CA LEU A 128 -7.07 -4.15 23.75
C LEU A 128 -7.85 -3.01 24.40
N GLU A 129 -7.39 -1.76 24.25
CA GLU A 129 -8.02 -0.57 24.85
C GLU A 129 -9.44 -0.33 24.35
N ARG A 130 -9.72 -0.63 23.08
CA ARG A 130 -11.07 -0.49 22.49
C ARG A 130 -11.97 -1.71 22.70
N GLY A 131 -11.50 -2.73 23.43
CA GLY A 131 -12.23 -3.97 23.69
C GLY A 131 -12.48 -4.84 22.45
N ALA A 132 -11.73 -4.64 21.36
CA ALA A 132 -11.81 -5.50 20.18
C ALA A 132 -11.20 -6.89 20.48
N LEU A 133 -10.19 -6.93 21.35
CA LEU A 133 -9.67 -8.14 21.98
C LEU A 133 -9.75 -8.01 23.50
N THR A 134 -10.17 -9.06 24.17
CA THR A 134 -10.33 -9.07 25.63
C THR A 134 -9.66 -10.31 26.21
N LYS A 135 -8.77 -10.10 27.19
CA LYS A 135 -8.17 -11.20 27.96
C LYS A 135 -9.19 -11.70 28.99
N VAL A 136 -9.52 -12.98 28.94
CA VAL A 136 -10.47 -13.63 29.85
C VAL A 136 -9.73 -14.74 30.60
N SER A 137 -9.86 -14.77 31.94
CA SER A 137 -9.43 -15.94 32.72
C SER A 137 -10.44 -17.07 32.54
N HIS A 138 -9.96 -18.22 32.08
CA HIS A 138 -10.74 -19.46 32.00
C HIS A 138 -10.38 -20.40 33.16
N PRO A 139 -11.34 -21.09 33.79
CA PRO A 139 -11.10 -22.09 34.84
C PRO A 139 -10.36 -23.35 34.36
#